data_AF-A0A6J7KKH7-F1
#
_entry.id   AF-A0A6J7KKH7-F1
#
_cell.length_a   1.000
_cell.length_b   1.000
_cell.length_c   1.000
_cell.angle_alpha   90.00
_cell.angle_beta   90.00
_cell.angle_gamma   90.00
#
_symmetry.space_group_name_H-M   'P 1'
#
loop_
_entity.id
_entity.type
_entity.pdbx_description
1 polymer ?
#
loop_
_entity_poly.entity_id
_entity_poly.type
_entity_poly.pdbx_seq_one_letter_code
_entity_poly.pdbx_strand_id
1 'polypeptide(L)'
;MGGNVGIGTTSPSYRLQLGNLTAVSTATPEILSLGGTWSNSAGANVKLRVYDDNGTNIGGMNVSSGQMEVNTWSTGKLAFYRGTTQTAIIDASGNLGVGTSVPTAPLHVVGVISGSSFTGAGTGLTGTAANLSIGGNAATATYARRLDDASRTSFTVGGNKDNYYPVIFNIGSGATALQYSEFVIERGGYEEPGYTFAGGNTFSTLNIRFSCKSNGWGYGASYENVEMHGYTTQLVANWQQMSEASKLIVWLRGATIYYFWNVVANTTLYDGNSGGTSLTLANAPYYSYTYTSTQTVQTKALYGKFVNSSTGTSGIYVAGNVLAEGLFSGPGTGLTGTAAGLTAGAVTNGVYTTGNQSIAGNKTFTGTTIVTGSLLGTGSWATNAVTALNGNVTHTGEVTGATALTIANDAVTTVKILNANVTNAKLANSVVTVGTTSISLGGAETTIGGLDAVTSNAFVGALTGNVTGNVTGNVTGTATTASYANALNAANTYTVTNLTVNTTAQLKGVKETYVDVNHVGNVVTIDLNAGTVFRLNYNAPINSFTISNLTTSKVNSFTLISIPTTGAGGINFTFTSYTLVWAGNSVPYATQTSGKFDVFSFIYDGSRWYGFVGGLNY
;
A
#
# COMPACT_ATOMS: atom_id res chain seq x y z
N MET A 1 51.31 24.68 22.96
CA MET A 1 49.92 24.42 23.38
C MET A 1 49.43 23.21 22.60
N GLY A 2 49.21 22.08 23.27
CA GLY A 2 48.88 20.82 22.62
C GLY A 2 47.43 20.76 22.16
N GLY A 3 47.14 21.38 21.00
CA GLY A 3 46.09 21.04 20.02
C GLY A 3 44.62 20.74 20.42
N ASN A 4 44.26 20.65 21.70
CA ASN A 4 42.95 20.24 22.18
C ASN A 4 42.15 21.45 22.67
N VAL A 5 40.84 21.43 22.40
CA VAL A 5 39.88 22.46 22.81
C VAL A 5 38.87 21.83 23.78
N GLY A 6 38.85 22.30 25.02
CA GLY A 6 37.85 21.94 26.02
C GLY A 6 36.90 23.09 26.28
N ILE A 7 35.59 22.81 26.35
CA ILE A 7 34.56 23.73 26.82
C ILE A 7 33.93 23.11 28.06
N GLY A 8 34.04 23.77 29.21
CA GLY A 8 33.60 23.19 30.49
C GLY A 8 34.55 22.13 31.09
N THR A 9 35.77 21.99 30.55
CA THR A 9 36.85 21.14 31.11
C THR A 9 38.22 21.78 30.90
N THR A 10 39.11 21.62 31.87
CA THR A 10 40.50 22.12 31.81
C THR A 10 41.51 21.03 31.41
N SER A 11 41.08 19.78 31.29
CA SER A 11 41.93 18.64 30.92
C SER A 11 41.23 17.77 29.86
N PRO A 12 41.00 18.30 28.64
CA PRO A 12 40.31 17.56 27.59
C PRO A 12 41.13 16.35 27.15
N SER A 13 40.48 15.18 27.13
CA SER A 13 41.09 13.92 26.65
C SER A 13 40.95 13.72 25.15
N TYR A 14 40.13 14.56 24.48
CA TYR A 14 39.90 14.55 23.05
C TYR A 14 40.24 15.92 22.43
N ARG A 15 40.41 15.97 21.11
CA ARG A 15 40.71 17.22 20.38
C ARG A 15 39.62 18.29 20.55
N LEU A 16 38.37 17.86 20.68
CA LEU A 16 37.24 18.70 21.05
C LEU A 16 36.41 17.96 22.10
N GLN A 17 36.20 18.57 23.26
CA GLN A 17 35.42 18.00 24.35
C GLN A 17 34.50 19.07 24.95
N LEU A 18 33.22 18.71 25.17
CA LEU A 18 32.25 19.49 25.92
C LEU A 18 31.97 18.78 27.25
N GLY A 19 32.19 19.47 28.36
CA GLY A 19 32.02 18.94 29.72
C GLY A 19 33.10 17.95 30.18
N ASN A 20 32.84 17.24 31.28
CA ASN A 20 33.75 16.24 31.88
C ASN A 20 33.31 14.80 31.55
N LEU A 21 34.24 13.82 31.63
CA LEU A 21 33.98 12.41 31.31
C LEU A 21 33.45 11.58 32.48
N THR A 22 33.43 12.13 33.69
CA THR A 22 32.85 11.45 34.85
C THR A 22 31.33 11.39 34.72
N ALA A 23 30.76 10.18 34.78
CA ALA A 23 29.31 9.99 34.70
C ALA A 23 28.62 10.60 35.94
N VAL A 24 27.81 11.64 35.73
CA VAL A 24 27.00 12.30 36.76
C VAL A 24 25.59 12.51 36.20
N SER A 25 24.57 12.08 36.96
CA SER A 25 23.17 12.38 36.61
C SER A 25 22.87 13.85 36.91
N THR A 26 22.31 14.58 35.96
CA THR A 26 21.93 16.00 36.10
C THR A 26 20.61 16.27 35.37
N ALA A 27 19.86 17.27 35.85
CA ALA A 27 18.64 17.74 35.19
C ALA A 27 18.92 18.54 33.91
N THR A 28 20.12 19.09 33.78
CA THR A 28 20.55 19.92 32.65
C THR A 28 21.87 19.38 32.09
N PRO A 29 21.84 18.32 31.25
CA PRO A 29 23.05 17.84 30.59
C PRO A 29 23.63 18.91 29.66
N GLU A 30 24.94 18.82 29.37
CA GLU A 30 25.59 19.66 28.36
C GLU A 30 24.96 19.42 26.98
N ILE A 31 24.75 20.48 26.19
CA ILE A 31 24.07 20.42 24.89
C ILE A 31 24.96 21.05 23.80
N LEU A 32 25.10 20.37 22.67
CA LEU A 32 25.62 20.96 21.43
C LEU A 32 24.44 21.37 20.53
N SER A 33 24.17 22.68 20.45
CA SER A 33 23.18 23.23 19.52
C SER A 33 23.82 23.60 18.18
N LEU A 34 23.19 23.17 17.09
CA LEU A 34 23.60 23.48 15.70
C LEU A 34 22.61 24.45 15.01
N GLY A 35 21.81 25.19 15.80
CA GLY A 35 20.82 26.16 15.29
C GLY A 35 19.48 25.54 14.86
N GLY A 36 18.54 26.39 14.41
CA GLY A 36 17.15 26.00 14.08
C GLY A 36 16.85 25.68 12.62
N THR A 37 17.82 25.79 11.72
CA THR A 37 17.64 25.47 10.29
C THR A 37 17.57 23.96 10.06
N TRP A 38 16.82 23.53 9.05
CA TRP A 38 16.70 22.13 8.62
C TRP A 38 16.91 22.01 7.11
N SER A 39 17.20 20.80 6.63
CA SER A 39 17.33 20.54 5.19
C SER A 39 15.98 20.68 4.49
N ASN A 40 15.98 21.32 3.32
CA ASN A 40 14.85 21.38 2.40
C ASN A 40 14.70 20.11 1.53
N SER A 41 15.59 19.14 1.68
CA SER A 41 15.59 17.88 0.94
C SER A 41 16.03 16.75 1.88
N ALA A 42 15.11 15.81 2.16
CA ALA A 42 15.39 14.65 3.00
C ALA A 42 16.54 13.83 2.42
N GLY A 43 17.45 13.34 3.25
CA GLY A 43 18.64 12.63 2.77
C GLY A 43 19.84 13.53 2.45
N ALA A 44 19.64 14.84 2.22
CA ALA A 44 20.66 15.79 1.77
C ALA A 44 20.98 16.88 2.81
N ASN A 45 22.04 17.67 2.57
CA ASN A 45 22.47 18.79 3.42
C ASN A 45 22.67 18.43 4.90
N VAL A 46 23.38 17.32 5.17
CA VAL A 46 23.61 16.77 6.52
C VAL A 46 24.10 17.85 7.49
N LYS A 47 23.34 18.05 8.58
CA LYS A 47 23.58 19.08 9.59
C LYS A 47 24.78 18.81 10.49
N LEU A 48 24.91 17.58 11.00
CA LEU A 48 26.12 17.14 11.70
C LEU A 48 26.81 16.07 10.87
N ARG A 49 27.90 16.45 10.20
CA ARG A 49 28.74 15.52 9.45
C ARG A 49 29.74 14.87 10.40
N VAL A 50 29.66 13.56 10.55
CA VAL A 50 30.64 12.76 11.31
C VAL A 50 31.71 12.17 10.40
N TYR A 51 31.41 12.08 9.11
CA TYR A 51 32.32 11.70 8.05
C TYR A 51 32.04 12.56 6.81
N ASP A 52 33.09 13.11 6.21
CA ASP A 52 32.99 13.94 5.00
C ASP A 52 34.27 13.71 4.17
N ASP A 53 34.14 12.88 3.14
CA ASP A 53 35.19 12.65 2.14
C ASP A 53 35.05 13.67 1.01
N ASN A 54 35.54 14.87 1.28
CA ASN A 54 35.60 15.99 0.34
C ASN A 54 34.26 16.27 -0.36
N GLY A 55 33.17 16.24 0.40
CA GLY A 55 31.80 16.52 -0.06
C GLY A 55 31.14 15.39 -0.85
N THR A 56 31.83 14.28 -1.09
CA THR A 56 31.32 13.17 -1.93
C THR A 56 30.64 12.10 -1.09
N ASN A 57 31.34 11.56 -0.09
CA ASN A 57 30.79 10.58 0.83
C ASN A 57 30.55 11.25 2.18
N ILE A 58 29.29 11.53 2.48
CA ILE A 58 28.90 12.20 3.73
C ILE A 58 28.11 11.23 4.60
N GLY A 59 28.54 11.09 5.84
CA GLY A 59 27.84 10.33 6.89
C GLY A 59 27.55 11.22 8.09
N GLY A 60 26.37 11.09 8.69
CA GLY A 60 26.01 11.92 9.83
C GLY A 60 24.56 11.87 10.26
N MET A 61 24.17 12.89 11.01
CA MET A 61 22.79 13.09 11.46
C MET A 61 22.22 14.35 10.83
N ASN A 62 20.95 14.27 10.45
CA ASN A 62 20.27 15.37 9.77
C ASN A 62 18.85 15.53 10.29
N VAL A 63 18.25 16.66 9.93
CA VAL A 63 16.84 16.95 10.14
C VAL A 63 16.27 17.57 8.86
N SER A 64 15.11 17.10 8.45
CA SER A 64 14.31 17.69 7.38
C SER A 64 12.89 17.96 7.90
N SER A 65 12.00 18.45 7.05
CA SER A 65 10.64 18.84 7.47
C SER A 65 9.89 17.68 8.15
N GLY A 66 9.76 17.75 9.48
CA GLY A 66 9.03 16.76 10.27
C GLY A 66 9.76 15.43 10.53
N GLN A 67 11.06 15.32 10.23
CA GLN A 67 11.81 14.05 10.35
C GLN A 67 13.24 14.25 10.86
N MET A 68 13.68 13.35 11.76
CA MET A 68 15.08 13.13 12.11
C MET A 68 15.65 12.02 11.23
N GLU A 69 16.91 12.17 10.81
CA GLU A 69 17.57 11.28 9.87
C GLU A 69 18.96 10.86 10.36
N VAL A 70 19.34 9.63 10.02
CA VAL A 70 20.72 9.15 10.07
C VAL A 70 21.09 8.81 8.63
N ASN A 71 22.07 9.53 8.10
CA ASN A 71 22.38 9.53 6.67
C ASN A 71 23.73 8.88 6.43
N THR A 72 23.79 8.06 5.39
CA THR A 72 25.04 7.61 4.75
C THR A 72 24.98 7.94 3.27
N TRP A 73 26.12 7.88 2.58
CA TRP A 73 26.15 7.98 1.11
C TRP A 73 25.55 6.72 0.47
N SER A 74 25.34 6.74 -0.85
CA SER A 74 24.57 5.71 -1.59
C SER A 74 25.09 4.28 -1.46
N THR A 75 26.39 4.09 -1.23
CA THR A 75 27.01 2.77 -1.01
C THR A 75 27.37 2.53 0.46
N GLY A 76 27.07 3.50 1.34
CA GLY A 76 27.27 3.39 2.77
C GLY A 76 26.28 2.42 3.41
N LYS A 77 26.67 1.86 4.55
CA LYS A 77 25.83 0.95 5.35
C LYS A 77 25.59 1.57 6.72
N LEU A 78 24.42 1.31 7.30
CA LEU A 78 24.13 1.66 8.69
C LEU A 78 24.18 0.39 9.54
N ALA A 79 25.18 0.29 10.42
CA ALA A 79 25.39 -0.91 11.24
C ALA A 79 25.25 -0.62 12.73
N PHE A 80 24.65 -1.55 13.45
CA PHE A 80 24.48 -1.53 14.90
C PHE A 80 25.44 -2.55 15.52
N TYR A 81 26.30 -2.09 16.41
CA TYR A 81 27.29 -2.91 17.10
C TYR A 81 27.04 -2.96 18.60
N ARG A 82 27.32 -4.11 19.20
CA ARG A 82 27.47 -4.27 20.65
C ARG A 82 28.91 -4.71 20.92
N GLY A 83 29.74 -3.78 21.38
CA GLY A 83 31.19 -3.98 21.38
C GLY A 83 31.73 -4.09 19.95
N THR A 84 32.39 -5.19 19.61
CA THR A 84 32.92 -5.46 18.26
C THR A 84 32.00 -6.33 17.40
N THR A 85 30.84 -6.75 17.92
CA THR A 85 29.90 -7.64 17.19
C THR A 85 28.79 -6.83 16.53
N GLN A 86 28.60 -6.99 15.22
CA GLN A 86 27.46 -6.42 14.50
C GLN A 86 26.20 -7.22 14.81
N THR A 87 25.18 -6.55 15.38
CA THR A 87 23.91 -7.17 15.75
C THR A 87 22.80 -6.93 14.72
N ALA A 88 22.86 -5.80 14.03
CA ALA A 88 21.97 -5.48 12.92
C ALA A 88 22.65 -4.57 11.89
N ILE A 89 22.14 -4.57 10.66
CA ILE A 89 22.65 -3.73 9.58
C ILE A 89 21.52 -3.38 8.59
N ILE A 90 21.55 -2.15 8.07
CA ILE A 90 20.95 -1.81 6.77
C ILE A 90 22.09 -1.77 5.77
N ASP A 91 22.10 -2.73 4.85
CA ASP A 91 23.18 -2.87 3.87
C ASP A 91 23.07 -1.82 2.73
N ALA A 92 24.02 -1.84 1.81
CA ALA A 92 24.06 -0.88 0.69
C ALA A 92 22.90 -1.06 -0.31
N SER A 93 22.16 -2.18 -0.23
CA SER A 93 20.96 -2.43 -1.03
C SER A 93 19.68 -1.99 -0.30
N GLY A 94 19.79 -1.52 0.94
CA GLY A 94 18.66 -1.14 1.79
C GLY A 94 18.01 -2.31 2.54
N ASN A 95 18.63 -3.49 2.54
CA ASN A 95 18.09 -4.67 3.24
C ASN A 95 18.44 -4.62 4.73
N LEU A 96 17.47 -4.94 5.60
CA LEU A 96 17.67 -5.06 7.04
C LEU A 96 18.10 -6.49 7.41
N GLY A 97 19.34 -6.61 7.89
CA GLY A 97 19.86 -7.82 8.51
C GLY A 97 19.82 -7.75 10.03
N VAL A 98 19.36 -8.81 10.71
CA VAL A 98 19.46 -8.99 12.16
C VAL A 98 20.17 -10.31 12.43
N GLY A 99 21.29 -10.27 13.15
CA GLY A 99 22.16 -11.44 13.34
C GLY A 99 22.93 -11.88 12.08
N THR A 100 22.91 -11.07 11.01
CA THR A 100 23.66 -11.30 9.77
C THR A 100 24.20 -9.98 9.23
N SER A 101 25.38 -10.02 8.61
CA SER A 101 26.02 -8.88 7.95
C SER A 101 25.79 -8.85 6.43
N VAL A 102 25.17 -9.90 5.88
CA VAL A 102 24.91 -10.07 4.44
C VAL A 102 23.44 -10.50 4.25
N PRO A 103 22.48 -9.60 4.45
CA PRO A 103 21.07 -9.92 4.22
C PRO A 103 20.82 -10.24 2.73
N THR A 104 20.13 -11.34 2.44
CA THR A 104 19.80 -11.80 1.07
C THR A 104 18.35 -11.51 0.69
N ALA A 105 17.62 -10.83 1.57
CA ALA A 105 16.22 -10.45 1.42
C ALA A 105 15.99 -9.11 2.14
N PRO A 106 14.92 -8.36 1.84
CA PRO A 106 14.61 -7.07 2.46
C PRO A 106 14.63 -7.10 4.00
N LEU A 107 14.21 -8.22 4.59
CA LEU A 107 14.38 -8.53 6.00
C LEU A 107 14.98 -9.94 6.12
N HIS A 108 16.19 -10.04 6.66
CA HIS A 108 16.84 -11.32 6.96
C HIS A 108 17.21 -11.37 8.44
N VAL A 109 16.50 -12.20 9.20
CA VAL A 109 16.76 -12.45 10.61
C VAL A 109 17.36 -13.84 10.79
N VAL A 110 18.57 -13.92 11.32
CA VAL A 110 19.18 -15.18 11.76
C VAL A 110 18.75 -15.42 13.21
N GLY A 111 17.74 -16.26 13.39
CA GLY A 111 17.17 -16.59 14.71
C GLY A 111 15.65 -16.72 14.67
N VAL A 112 15.04 -16.63 15.86
CA VAL A 112 13.58 -16.69 16.04
C VAL A 112 12.98 -15.30 15.99
N ILE A 113 11.89 -15.13 15.24
CA ILE A 113 11.08 -13.91 15.22
C ILE A 113 9.85 -14.15 16.10
N SER A 114 9.67 -13.33 17.15
CA SER A 114 8.48 -13.36 18.02
C SER A 114 7.61 -12.14 17.75
N GLY A 115 6.33 -12.35 17.45
CA GLY A 115 5.36 -11.28 17.17
C GLY A 115 3.93 -11.72 17.49
N SER A 116 3.01 -10.76 17.62
CA SER A 116 1.59 -11.03 17.93
C SER A 116 0.78 -11.48 16.73
N SER A 117 1.20 -11.15 15.50
CA SER A 117 0.55 -11.56 14.25
C SER A 117 1.51 -11.46 13.06
N PHE A 118 1.43 -12.41 12.13
CA PHE A 118 2.04 -12.33 10.80
C PHE A 118 0.91 -12.41 9.76
N THR A 119 0.66 -11.33 9.02
CA THR A 119 -0.37 -11.28 7.97
C THR A 119 0.26 -11.50 6.59
N GLY A 120 -0.28 -12.44 5.82
CA GLY A 120 0.21 -12.79 4.48
C GLY A 120 -0.06 -14.24 4.10
N ALA A 121 0.19 -14.61 2.85
CA ALA A 121 -0.13 -15.95 2.34
C ALA A 121 0.75 -17.08 2.91
N GLY A 122 1.88 -16.76 3.57
CA GLY A 122 2.77 -17.74 4.18
C GLY A 122 3.43 -18.74 3.21
N THR A 123 3.23 -18.57 1.90
CA THR A 123 3.62 -19.53 0.84
C THR A 123 5.13 -19.73 0.70
N GLY A 124 5.95 -18.84 1.26
CA GLY A 124 7.41 -18.92 1.28
C GLY A 124 8.02 -19.45 2.59
N LEU A 125 7.20 -19.83 3.58
CA LEU A 125 7.70 -20.34 4.86
C LEU A 125 8.22 -21.78 4.68
N THR A 126 9.54 -21.95 4.70
CA THR A 126 10.21 -23.24 4.51
C THR A 126 10.90 -23.66 5.81
N GLY A 127 10.68 -24.91 6.24
CA GLY A 127 11.18 -25.42 7.53
C GLY A 127 10.13 -26.30 8.22
N THR A 128 10.51 -27.53 8.56
CA THR A 128 9.64 -28.63 8.97
C THR A 128 8.61 -28.22 10.03
N ALA A 129 7.35 -28.27 9.62
CA ALA A 129 6.14 -27.89 10.32
C ALA A 129 5.80 -28.78 11.53
N ALA A 130 6.72 -29.00 12.47
CA ALA A 130 6.33 -29.57 13.76
C ALA A 130 5.46 -28.59 14.56
N ASN A 131 5.68 -27.28 14.39
CA ASN A 131 5.03 -26.22 15.16
C ASN A 131 4.38 -25.13 14.29
N LEU A 132 4.11 -25.40 13.00
CA LEU A 132 3.34 -24.49 12.16
C LEU A 132 1.86 -24.64 12.56
N SER A 133 1.44 -23.87 13.56
CA SER A 133 0.04 -23.75 13.94
C SER A 133 -0.69 -22.94 12.87
N ILE A 134 -1.08 -23.61 11.79
CA ILE A 134 -2.09 -23.09 10.89
C ILE A 134 -3.41 -23.30 11.65
N GLY A 135 -4.11 -22.21 12.00
CA GLY A 135 -5.40 -22.26 12.70
C GLY A 135 -6.55 -22.88 11.89
N GLY A 136 -6.25 -23.78 10.93
CA GLY A 136 -7.17 -24.47 10.04
C GLY A 136 -6.81 -25.96 9.93
N ASN A 137 -7.83 -26.80 9.97
CA ASN A 137 -7.80 -28.23 10.26
C ASN A 137 -6.99 -29.13 9.28
N ALA A 138 -6.29 -30.12 9.86
CA ALA A 138 -6.09 -31.50 9.40
C ALA A 138 -4.91 -31.92 8.49
N ALA A 139 -3.68 -31.41 8.70
CA ALA A 139 -2.48 -32.16 8.26
C ALA A 139 -1.95 -33.16 9.31
N THR A 140 -2.57 -33.21 10.49
CA THR A 140 -2.20 -34.08 11.63
C THR A 140 -3.36 -34.95 12.12
N ALA A 141 -4.32 -35.26 11.23
CA ALA A 141 -5.32 -36.27 11.56
C ALA A 141 -4.68 -37.67 11.50
N THR A 142 -4.02 -38.06 12.58
CA THR A 142 -3.56 -39.44 12.88
C THR A 142 -4.66 -40.50 12.67
N TYR A 143 -5.93 -40.09 12.59
CA TYR A 143 -7.09 -40.95 12.40
C TYR A 143 -7.66 -40.98 10.98
N ALA A 144 -7.16 -40.18 10.04
CA ALA A 144 -7.53 -40.27 8.63
C ALA A 144 -6.47 -41.06 7.86
N ARG A 145 -6.17 -42.29 8.31
CA ARG A 145 -5.38 -43.23 7.51
C ARG A 145 -6.26 -43.68 6.35
N ARG A 146 -5.96 -43.24 5.12
CA ARG A 146 -6.42 -43.98 3.93
C ARG A 146 -5.97 -45.43 4.11
N LEU A 147 -6.93 -46.36 4.10
CA LEU A 147 -6.75 -47.76 4.42
C LEU A 147 -6.03 -48.53 3.29
N ASP A 148 -5.16 -47.87 2.54
CA ASP A 148 -4.61 -48.38 1.28
C ASP A 148 -3.60 -49.54 1.51
N ASP A 149 -3.14 -49.77 2.76
CA ASP A 149 -2.19 -50.82 3.17
C ASP A 149 -2.72 -51.82 4.23
N ALA A 150 -4.02 -52.14 4.27
CA ALA A 150 -4.49 -53.20 5.19
C ALA A 150 -3.98 -54.58 4.73
N SER A 151 -3.19 -55.29 5.55
CA SER A 151 -2.70 -56.64 5.25
C SER A 151 -3.86 -57.64 5.15
N ARG A 152 -4.14 -58.14 3.94
CA ARG A 152 -5.21 -59.10 3.63
C ARG A 152 -4.73 -60.52 3.90
N THR A 153 -5.52 -61.31 4.64
CA THR A 153 -5.25 -62.73 4.86
C THR A 153 -6.23 -63.56 4.03
N SER A 154 -5.71 -64.43 3.15
CA SER A 154 -6.53 -65.32 2.34
C SER A 154 -6.87 -66.62 3.06
N PHE A 155 -8.05 -67.20 2.80
CA PHE A 155 -8.41 -68.54 3.27
C PHE A 155 -9.33 -69.27 2.26
N THR A 156 -9.28 -70.59 2.29
CA THR A 156 -10.05 -71.46 1.37
C THR A 156 -11.26 -72.04 2.09
N VAL A 157 -12.43 -71.93 1.47
CA VAL A 157 -13.66 -72.64 1.83
C VAL A 157 -13.85 -73.77 0.82
N GLY A 158 -13.69 -75.01 1.27
CA GLY A 158 -13.75 -76.21 0.44
C GLY A 158 -15.17 -76.61 0.04
N GLY A 159 -15.33 -77.85 -0.45
CA GLY A 159 -16.64 -78.44 -0.74
C GLY A 159 -17.22 -78.05 -2.10
N ASN A 160 -18.54 -78.06 -2.23
CA ASN A 160 -19.26 -77.78 -3.47
C ASN A 160 -19.69 -76.30 -3.55
N LYS A 161 -19.55 -75.68 -4.73
CA LYS A 161 -19.98 -74.30 -5.03
C LYS A 161 -21.46 -74.00 -4.79
N ASP A 162 -22.32 -75.02 -4.76
CA ASP A 162 -23.76 -74.89 -4.58
C ASP A 162 -24.18 -74.94 -3.09
N ASN A 163 -23.23 -75.27 -2.20
CA ASN A 163 -23.42 -75.28 -0.75
C ASN A 163 -22.64 -74.16 -0.07
N TYR A 164 -23.07 -73.82 1.15
CA TYR A 164 -22.39 -72.93 2.06
C TYR A 164 -21.88 -73.70 3.26
N TYR A 165 -20.64 -73.42 3.62
CA TYR A 165 -19.89 -74.12 4.66
C TYR A 165 -19.56 -73.16 5.80
N PRO A 166 -19.67 -73.61 7.06
CA PRO A 166 -19.35 -72.76 8.20
C PRO A 166 -17.85 -72.45 8.24
N VAL A 167 -17.52 -71.17 8.36
CA VAL A 167 -16.18 -70.63 8.55
C VAL A 167 -16.13 -69.93 9.90
N ILE A 168 -15.06 -70.11 10.67
CA ILE A 168 -15.00 -69.67 12.06
C ILE A 168 -13.92 -68.59 12.22
N PHE A 169 -14.31 -67.46 12.81
CA PHE A 169 -13.43 -66.35 13.17
C PHE A 169 -13.35 -66.16 14.69
N ASN A 170 -12.14 -65.90 15.18
CA ASN A 170 -11.90 -65.38 16.53
C ASN A 170 -12.12 -63.87 16.52
N ILE A 171 -13.16 -63.39 17.20
CA ILE A 171 -13.52 -61.96 17.25
C ILE A 171 -13.04 -61.25 18.52
N GLY A 172 -12.12 -61.88 19.27
CA GLY A 172 -11.45 -61.33 20.45
C GLY A 172 -12.12 -61.68 21.80
N SER A 173 -11.28 -61.97 22.80
CA SER A 173 -11.64 -62.16 24.21
C SER A 173 -10.53 -61.51 25.05
N GLY A 174 -10.86 -60.51 25.87
CA GLY A 174 -9.87 -59.85 26.72
C GLY A 174 -10.51 -58.84 27.67
N ALA A 175 -10.10 -58.89 28.94
CA ALA A 175 -10.66 -58.08 30.02
C ALA A 175 -10.19 -56.60 30.01
N THR A 176 -9.20 -56.21 29.18
CA THR A 176 -8.51 -54.93 29.37
C THR A 176 -8.10 -54.16 28.10
N ALA A 177 -8.38 -54.62 26.88
CA ALA A 177 -8.10 -53.84 25.67
C ALA A 177 -9.13 -54.09 24.55
N LEU A 178 -9.78 -52.99 24.11
CA LEU A 178 -10.65 -52.86 22.93
C LEU A 178 -11.64 -54.01 22.69
N GLN A 179 -12.83 -53.91 23.29
CA GLN A 179 -13.93 -54.90 23.20
C GLN A 179 -14.72 -54.86 21.87
N TYR A 180 -14.22 -54.15 20.86
CA TYR A 180 -14.88 -53.95 19.58
C TYR A 180 -13.94 -54.42 18.46
N SER A 181 -14.45 -55.34 17.63
CA SER A 181 -13.77 -55.86 16.46
C SER A 181 -14.54 -55.42 15.22
N GLU A 182 -13.83 -54.86 14.27
CA GLU A 182 -14.37 -54.57 12.95
C GLU A 182 -13.45 -55.20 11.92
N PHE A 183 -14.01 -56.05 11.08
CA PHE A 183 -13.26 -56.72 10.04
C PHE A 183 -14.12 -56.85 8.79
N VAL A 184 -13.43 -56.91 7.65
CA VAL A 184 -14.07 -57.09 6.37
C VAL A 184 -13.71 -58.48 5.87
N ILE A 185 -14.70 -59.21 5.36
CA ILE A 185 -14.47 -60.35 4.48
C ILE A 185 -14.80 -59.87 3.07
N GLU A 186 -13.91 -60.16 2.13
CA GLU A 186 -14.16 -59.83 0.74
C GLU A 186 -13.76 -60.95 -0.20
N ARG A 187 -14.34 -60.83 -1.38
CA ARG A 187 -13.88 -61.49 -2.58
C ARG A 187 -13.99 -60.49 -3.72
N GLY A 188 -12.86 -60.23 -4.38
CA GLY A 188 -12.83 -59.56 -5.67
C GLY A 188 -12.50 -60.59 -6.75
N GLY A 189 -13.08 -60.45 -7.93
CA GLY A 189 -12.63 -61.23 -9.09
C GLY A 189 -13.74 -61.73 -10.01
N TYR A 190 -13.26 -62.15 -11.17
CA TYR A 190 -14.01 -62.55 -12.37
C TYR A 190 -14.47 -64.02 -12.33
N GLU A 191 -14.25 -64.73 -11.21
CA GLU A 191 -14.40 -66.18 -11.14
C GLU A 191 -15.40 -66.61 -10.06
N GLU A 192 -16.44 -67.32 -10.50
CA GLU A 192 -17.43 -67.96 -9.64
C GLU A 192 -16.77 -69.02 -8.75
N PRO A 193 -17.27 -69.21 -7.52
CA PRO A 193 -16.91 -70.34 -6.68
C PRO A 193 -16.95 -71.68 -7.44
N GLY A 194 -15.84 -72.43 -7.43
CA GLY A 194 -15.70 -73.74 -8.06
C GLY A 194 -15.44 -73.77 -9.56
N TYR A 195 -15.05 -72.66 -10.20
CA TYR A 195 -14.82 -72.61 -11.66
C TYR A 195 -13.36 -72.28 -12.01
N THR A 196 -12.75 -73.09 -12.89
CA THR A 196 -11.49 -72.76 -13.59
C THR A 196 -11.85 -72.36 -15.03
N PHE A 197 -11.46 -71.16 -15.47
CA PHE A 197 -12.03 -70.52 -16.65
C PHE A 197 -11.85 -71.26 -17.98
N ALA A 198 -12.95 -71.42 -18.72
CA ALA A 198 -12.97 -71.45 -20.19
C ALA A 198 -14.23 -70.70 -20.71
N GLY A 199 -14.16 -69.36 -20.77
CA GLY A 199 -14.94 -68.56 -21.73
C GLY A 199 -16.32 -68.00 -21.38
N GLY A 200 -16.67 -67.68 -20.11
CA GLY A 200 -17.94 -66.99 -19.81
C GLY A 200 -17.99 -66.31 -18.44
N ASN A 201 -18.18 -64.99 -18.43
CA ASN A 201 -17.82 -64.11 -17.32
C ASN A 201 -19.03 -63.87 -16.42
N THR A 202 -18.99 -64.35 -15.18
CA THR A 202 -19.93 -63.91 -14.15
C THR A 202 -19.13 -63.28 -13.02
N PHE A 203 -19.43 -62.02 -12.69
CA PHE A 203 -18.78 -61.34 -11.58
C PHE A 203 -19.35 -61.90 -10.28
N SER A 204 -18.52 -62.17 -9.29
CA SER A 204 -18.97 -62.48 -7.94
C SER A 204 -18.17 -61.66 -6.96
N THR A 205 -18.76 -60.55 -6.51
CA THR A 205 -18.14 -59.66 -5.53
C THR A 205 -18.84 -59.81 -4.19
N LEU A 206 -18.06 -60.03 -3.15
CA LEU A 206 -18.50 -59.88 -1.77
C LEU A 206 -17.69 -58.78 -1.13
N ASN A 207 -18.34 -57.80 -0.53
CA ASN A 207 -17.75 -56.97 0.50
C ASN A 207 -18.70 -56.98 1.69
N ILE A 208 -18.27 -57.62 2.79
CA ILE A 208 -19.03 -57.67 4.03
C ILE A 208 -18.19 -57.17 5.17
N ARG A 209 -18.70 -56.15 5.86
CA ARG A 209 -18.12 -55.61 7.08
C ARG A 209 -18.93 -56.11 8.26
N PHE A 210 -18.23 -56.75 9.19
CA PHE A 210 -18.76 -57.09 10.50
C PHE A 210 -18.24 -56.10 11.52
N SER A 211 -19.17 -55.49 12.25
CA SER A 211 -18.91 -54.72 13.46
C SER A 211 -19.47 -55.52 14.63
N CYS A 212 -18.60 -56.12 15.44
CA CYS A 212 -19.01 -56.95 16.55
C CYS A 212 -18.37 -56.50 17.87
N LYS A 213 -19.13 -56.57 18.96
CA LYS A 213 -18.64 -56.27 20.31
C LYS A 213 -18.65 -57.53 21.16
N SER A 214 -17.49 -58.01 21.60
CA SER A 214 -17.41 -59.14 22.53
C SER A 214 -17.82 -58.73 23.94
N ASN A 215 -18.45 -59.61 24.71
CA ASN A 215 -18.99 -59.28 26.04
C ASN A 215 -17.92 -59.23 27.16
N GLY A 216 -16.63 -59.01 26.84
CA GLY A 216 -15.56 -58.77 27.83
C GLY A 216 -15.18 -59.93 28.78
N TRP A 217 -16.02 -60.96 28.92
CA TRP A 217 -15.88 -62.07 29.87
C TRP A 217 -15.63 -63.43 29.21
N GLY A 218 -15.26 -63.44 27.92
CA GLY A 218 -15.14 -64.68 27.13
C GLY A 218 -16.48 -65.22 26.60
N TYR A 219 -17.58 -64.50 26.86
CA TYR A 219 -18.92 -64.92 26.47
C TYR A 219 -19.45 -64.19 25.22
N GLY A 220 -19.03 -64.62 24.03
CA GLY A 220 -19.64 -64.23 22.75
C GLY A 220 -19.65 -62.72 22.46
N ALA A 221 -20.33 -62.32 21.38
CA ALA A 221 -20.62 -60.92 21.11
C ALA A 221 -22.07 -60.57 21.50
N SER A 222 -22.30 -59.32 21.89
CA SER A 222 -23.62 -58.82 22.33
C SER A 222 -24.28 -57.91 21.30
N TYR A 223 -23.54 -57.50 20.26
CA TYR A 223 -24.01 -56.66 19.18
C TYR A 223 -23.30 -57.04 17.87
N GLU A 224 -24.08 -57.16 16.79
CA GLU A 224 -23.60 -57.28 15.41
C GLU A 224 -24.28 -56.23 14.55
N ASN A 225 -23.46 -55.38 13.93
CA ASN A 225 -23.88 -54.62 12.76
C ASN A 225 -23.14 -55.17 11.54
N VAL A 226 -23.89 -55.42 10.48
CA VAL A 226 -23.39 -56.05 9.27
C VAL A 226 -23.74 -55.18 8.09
N GLU A 227 -22.72 -54.75 7.35
CA GLU A 227 -22.89 -54.06 6.09
C GLU A 227 -22.42 -55.00 4.98
N MET A 228 -23.34 -55.36 4.07
CA MET A 228 -23.10 -56.33 3.00
C MET A 228 -23.43 -55.74 1.65
N HIS A 229 -22.45 -55.76 0.76
CA HIS A 229 -22.61 -55.42 -0.65
C HIS A 229 -22.24 -56.63 -1.50
N GLY A 230 -23.14 -57.02 -2.40
CA GLY A 230 -22.95 -58.10 -3.36
C GLY A 230 -23.82 -57.91 -4.59
N TYR A 231 -23.33 -58.29 -5.77
CA TYR A 231 -23.91 -57.85 -7.06
C TYR A 231 -24.64 -58.92 -7.87
N THR A 232 -24.46 -60.23 -7.58
CA THR A 232 -24.75 -61.29 -8.57
C THR A 232 -25.02 -62.67 -7.96
N THR A 233 -24.09 -63.19 -7.17
CA THR A 233 -24.20 -64.52 -6.54
C THR A 233 -24.19 -64.38 -5.03
N GLN A 234 -25.10 -65.09 -4.34
CA GLN A 234 -25.10 -65.14 -2.88
C GLN A 234 -23.88 -65.90 -2.36
N LEU A 235 -22.99 -65.19 -1.67
CA LEU A 235 -21.73 -65.71 -1.13
C LEU A 235 -21.79 -66.00 0.37
N VAL A 236 -22.85 -65.55 1.04
CA VAL A 236 -23.08 -65.75 2.48
C VAL A 236 -24.49 -66.31 2.69
N ALA A 237 -24.65 -67.46 3.34
CA ALA A 237 -25.98 -68.00 3.64
C ALA A 237 -26.49 -67.62 5.03
N ASN A 238 -25.59 -67.45 5.98
CA ASN A 238 -25.93 -67.14 7.37
C ASN A 238 -24.68 -66.66 8.12
N TRP A 239 -24.88 -66.07 9.28
CA TRP A 239 -23.85 -65.97 10.31
C TRP A 239 -24.45 -66.26 11.67
N GLN A 240 -23.65 -66.74 12.58
CA GLN A 240 -24.08 -67.03 13.94
C GLN A 240 -22.93 -66.75 14.90
N GLN A 241 -23.26 -66.16 16.04
CA GLN A 241 -22.31 -66.02 17.12
C GLN A 241 -22.43 -67.19 18.09
N MET A 242 -21.31 -67.58 18.69
CA MET A 242 -21.29 -68.50 19.81
C MET A 242 -21.04 -67.76 21.10
N SER A 243 -22.00 -67.86 22.02
CA SER A 243 -21.98 -67.16 23.30
C SER A 243 -20.87 -67.59 24.25
N GLU A 244 -20.20 -68.73 24.06
CA GLU A 244 -19.25 -69.28 25.06
C GLU A 244 -17.80 -69.42 24.54
N ALA A 245 -17.48 -68.90 23.35
CA ALA A 245 -16.14 -69.03 22.74
C ALA A 245 -15.61 -67.77 22.04
N SER A 246 -16.35 -66.64 22.07
CA SER A 246 -16.05 -65.42 21.29
C SER A 246 -15.74 -65.72 19.82
N LYS A 247 -16.62 -66.53 19.19
CA LYS A 247 -16.49 -66.93 17.79
C LYS A 247 -17.65 -66.37 16.98
N LEU A 248 -17.34 -65.93 15.76
CA LEU A 248 -18.32 -65.71 14.71
C LEU A 248 -18.20 -66.82 13.67
N ILE A 249 -19.32 -67.47 13.38
CA ILE A 249 -19.45 -68.48 12.34
C ILE A 249 -20.15 -67.81 11.16
N VAL A 250 -19.56 -67.89 9.98
CA VAL A 250 -20.13 -67.34 8.75
C VAL A 250 -20.23 -68.48 7.75
N TRP A 251 -21.43 -68.74 7.22
CA TRP A 251 -21.62 -69.74 6.18
C TRP A 251 -21.29 -69.12 4.84
N LEU A 252 -20.08 -69.42 4.35
CA LEU A 252 -19.56 -68.93 3.09
C LEU A 252 -19.69 -69.98 2.01
N ARG A 253 -19.91 -69.56 0.76
CA ARG A 253 -20.06 -70.48 -0.36
C ARG A 253 -18.77 -71.30 -0.58
N GLY A 254 -18.92 -72.59 -0.87
CA GLY A 254 -17.80 -73.52 -1.02
C GLY A 254 -17.04 -73.42 -2.34
N ALA A 255 -16.00 -74.24 -2.47
CA ALA A 255 -15.11 -74.34 -3.64
C ALA A 255 -14.37 -73.03 -3.99
N THR A 256 -13.97 -72.23 -2.99
CA THR A 256 -13.50 -70.86 -3.28
C THR A 256 -12.61 -70.22 -2.21
N ILE A 257 -11.89 -69.16 -2.60
CA ILE A 257 -11.00 -68.37 -1.72
C ILE A 257 -11.65 -67.04 -1.32
N TYR A 258 -11.52 -66.68 -0.05
CA TYR A 258 -11.90 -65.37 0.47
C TYR A 258 -10.69 -64.67 1.09
N TYR A 259 -10.79 -63.36 1.23
CA TYR A 259 -9.82 -62.54 1.94
C TYR A 259 -10.49 -61.90 3.14
N PHE A 260 -9.76 -61.73 4.24
CA PHE A 260 -10.22 -60.89 5.34
C PHE A 260 -9.11 -59.98 5.86
N TRP A 261 -9.50 -58.84 6.43
CA TRP A 261 -8.59 -57.94 7.16
C TRP A 261 -9.34 -57.17 8.23
N ASN A 262 -8.58 -56.65 9.18
CA ASN A 262 -9.11 -55.88 10.30
C ASN A 262 -9.19 -54.38 9.97
N VAL A 263 -10.32 -53.77 10.34
CA VAL A 263 -10.54 -52.32 10.41
C VAL A 263 -10.27 -51.83 11.85
N VAL A 264 -10.75 -52.59 12.86
CA VAL A 264 -10.52 -52.33 14.29
C VAL A 264 -10.27 -53.67 15.04
N ALA A 265 -9.30 -53.70 15.97
CA ALA A 265 -8.80 -54.89 16.70
C ALA A 265 -8.21 -56.00 15.80
N ASN A 266 -7.75 -57.14 16.37
CA ASN A 266 -7.07 -58.22 15.62
C ASN A 266 -7.93 -59.50 15.56
N THR A 267 -8.99 -59.49 14.76
CA THR A 267 -9.75 -60.70 14.38
C THR A 267 -8.79 -61.67 13.68
N THR A 268 -8.84 -62.96 14.03
CA THR A 268 -8.05 -64.01 13.38
C THR A 268 -8.94 -65.12 12.85
N LEU A 269 -8.52 -65.79 11.77
CA LEU A 269 -9.20 -66.98 11.27
C LEU A 269 -8.94 -68.15 12.22
N TYR A 270 -10.01 -68.81 12.68
CA TYR A 270 -9.90 -70.04 13.46
C TYR A 270 -9.91 -71.26 12.54
N ASP A 271 -10.91 -71.34 11.65
CA ASP A 271 -11.01 -72.42 10.65
C ASP A 271 -11.68 -71.90 9.37
N GLY A 272 -10.98 -72.03 8.25
CA GLY A 272 -11.46 -71.67 6.91
C GLY A 272 -12.41 -72.69 6.29
N ASN A 273 -12.51 -73.89 6.88
CA ASN A 273 -13.22 -75.05 6.34
C ASN A 273 -12.72 -75.46 4.95
N SER A 274 -11.41 -75.62 4.80
CA SER A 274 -10.79 -76.03 3.52
C SER A 274 -11.22 -77.42 3.05
N GLY A 275 -11.67 -78.28 3.96
CA GLY A 275 -12.22 -79.61 3.65
C GLY A 275 -13.66 -79.61 3.14
N GLY A 276 -14.41 -78.53 3.33
CA GLY A 276 -15.81 -78.44 2.88
C GLY A 276 -16.74 -79.43 3.59
N THR A 277 -16.64 -79.51 4.91
CA THR A 277 -17.45 -80.41 5.74
C THR A 277 -18.19 -79.64 6.83
N SER A 278 -19.02 -80.34 7.62
CA SER A 278 -19.51 -79.78 8.88
C SER A 278 -18.32 -79.53 9.83
N LEU A 279 -18.40 -78.46 10.63
CA LEU A 279 -17.41 -78.17 11.67
C LEU A 279 -18.05 -78.36 13.05
N THR A 280 -17.35 -79.07 13.94
CA THR A 280 -17.77 -79.25 15.33
C THR A 280 -16.87 -78.43 16.25
N LEU A 281 -17.44 -77.51 17.02
CA LEU A 281 -16.75 -76.89 18.16
C LEU A 281 -17.09 -77.69 19.41
N ALA A 282 -16.09 -78.39 19.93
CA ALA A 282 -16.16 -79.10 21.19
C ALA A 282 -15.31 -78.37 22.24
N ASN A 283 -15.90 -78.09 23.39
CA ASN A 283 -15.18 -77.74 24.61
C ASN A 283 -15.66 -78.70 25.71
N ALA A 284 -15.14 -79.93 25.66
CA ALA A 284 -15.57 -80.98 26.57
C ALA A 284 -15.20 -80.63 28.03
N PRO A 285 -16.09 -80.83 29.02
CA PRO A 285 -17.43 -81.46 28.95
C PRO A 285 -18.62 -80.52 28.75
N TYR A 286 -18.42 -79.23 28.46
CA TYR A 286 -19.46 -78.20 28.60
C TYR A 286 -20.40 -78.05 27.40
N TYR A 287 -19.87 -78.16 26.18
CA TYR A 287 -20.68 -78.07 24.96
C TYR A 287 -20.02 -78.72 23.74
N SER A 288 -20.86 -79.18 22.83
CA SER A 288 -20.48 -79.63 21.49
C SER A 288 -21.52 -79.17 20.48
N TYR A 289 -21.16 -78.22 19.63
CA TYR A 289 -22.03 -77.72 18.57
C TYR A 289 -21.47 -78.09 17.20
N THR A 290 -22.27 -78.82 16.42
CA THR A 290 -21.94 -79.17 15.03
C THR A 290 -22.68 -78.24 14.08
N TYR A 291 -21.91 -77.47 13.31
CA TYR A 291 -22.40 -76.59 12.26
C TYR A 291 -22.32 -77.34 10.93
N THR A 292 -23.47 -77.60 10.32
CA THR A 292 -23.55 -78.33 9.05
C THR A 292 -23.53 -77.37 7.86
N SER A 293 -23.13 -77.88 6.68
CA SER A 293 -23.28 -77.14 5.44
C SER A 293 -24.77 -76.97 5.10
N THR A 294 -25.12 -75.87 4.41
CA THR A 294 -26.50 -75.56 4.01
C THR A 294 -26.56 -75.15 2.54
N GLN A 295 -27.73 -75.30 1.90
CA GLN A 295 -28.04 -74.69 0.60
C GLN A 295 -28.94 -73.44 0.75
N THR A 296 -29.52 -73.26 1.93
CA THR A 296 -30.52 -72.23 2.19
C THR A 296 -29.88 -70.95 2.74
N VAL A 297 -30.22 -69.83 2.10
CA VAL A 297 -29.84 -68.48 2.53
C VAL A 297 -30.88 -67.98 3.52
N GLN A 298 -30.46 -67.67 4.73
CA GLN A 298 -31.32 -67.07 5.75
C GLN A 298 -31.66 -65.64 5.36
N THR A 299 -32.86 -65.17 5.74
CA THR A 299 -33.32 -63.82 5.45
C THR A 299 -32.23 -62.81 5.80
N LYS A 300 -31.65 -62.90 7.01
CA LYS A 300 -30.59 -61.99 7.50
C LYS A 300 -29.35 -61.86 6.63
N ALA A 301 -29.08 -62.80 5.72
CA ALA A 301 -27.92 -62.76 4.85
C ALA A 301 -28.19 -62.21 3.44
N LEU A 302 -29.43 -61.78 3.14
CA LEU A 302 -29.78 -61.20 1.84
C LEU A 302 -29.10 -59.83 1.66
N TYR A 303 -28.68 -59.52 0.42
CA TYR A 303 -27.92 -58.32 0.04
C TYR A 303 -28.64 -56.97 0.16
N GLY A 304 -29.70 -56.88 0.96
CA GLY A 304 -30.46 -55.66 1.18
C GLY A 304 -30.74 -55.46 2.66
N LYS A 305 -29.89 -54.68 3.34
CA LYS A 305 -30.15 -53.94 4.59
C LYS A 305 -31.05 -54.67 5.62
N PHE A 306 -30.42 -55.39 6.54
CA PHE A 306 -31.03 -55.72 7.83
C PHE A 306 -31.00 -54.51 8.75
N VAL A 307 -32.16 -53.90 9.04
CA VAL A 307 -32.37 -53.15 10.28
C VAL A 307 -33.39 -53.94 11.09
N ASN A 308 -32.92 -54.53 12.20
CA ASN A 308 -33.78 -55.22 13.15
C ASN A 308 -34.64 -54.20 13.91
N SER A 309 -35.94 -54.47 13.92
CA SER A 309 -36.97 -54.02 14.86
C SER A 309 -37.68 -52.67 14.65
N SER A 310 -38.98 -52.85 14.41
CA SER A 310 -40.14 -52.18 15.03
C SER A 310 -40.76 -50.92 14.47
N THR A 311 -40.45 -50.46 13.26
CA THR A 311 -41.40 -49.61 12.50
C THR A 311 -41.11 -49.65 11.00
N GLY A 312 -41.65 -50.68 10.37
CA GLY A 312 -42.04 -50.60 8.98
C GLY A 312 -41.13 -51.27 7.97
N THR A 313 -41.71 -52.13 7.15
CA THR A 313 -41.46 -51.96 5.71
C THR A 313 -42.11 -50.69 5.15
N SER A 314 -42.83 -49.90 5.94
CA SER A 314 -44.13 -50.43 6.35
C SER A 314 -44.87 -50.93 5.11
N GLY A 315 -44.67 -52.19 4.77
CA GLY A 315 -45.01 -52.81 3.49
C GLY A 315 -44.77 -54.31 3.60
N ILE A 316 -45.62 -54.95 4.40
CA ILE A 316 -45.66 -56.39 4.62
C ILE A 316 -46.01 -57.06 3.29
N TYR A 317 -45.13 -57.91 2.77
CA TYR A 317 -45.52 -58.90 1.77
C TYR A 317 -45.78 -60.22 2.50
N VAL A 318 -47.05 -60.54 2.73
CA VAL A 318 -47.47 -61.87 3.20
C VAL A 318 -48.23 -62.51 2.05
N ALA A 319 -47.70 -63.63 1.56
CA ALA A 319 -48.40 -64.46 0.59
C ALA A 319 -49.50 -65.25 1.33
N GLY A 320 -50.72 -64.73 1.27
CA GLY A 320 -51.91 -65.38 1.85
C GLY A 320 -52.88 -64.38 2.48
N ASN A 321 -54.11 -64.84 2.73
CA ASN A 321 -55.18 -63.99 3.27
C ASN A 321 -54.83 -63.50 4.68
N VAL A 322 -54.92 -62.18 4.88
CA VAL A 322 -54.79 -61.54 6.20
C VAL A 322 -56.18 -61.07 6.63
N LEU A 323 -56.74 -61.71 7.66
CA LEU A 323 -57.92 -61.22 8.36
C LEU A 323 -57.46 -60.09 9.29
N ALA A 324 -57.78 -58.85 8.96
CA ALA A 324 -57.52 -57.70 9.81
C ALA A 324 -58.79 -57.31 10.56
N GLU A 325 -58.80 -57.44 11.89
CA GLU A 325 -59.92 -57.05 12.76
C GLU A 325 -59.99 -55.52 13.02
N GLY A 326 -59.35 -54.68 12.20
CA GLY A 326 -59.30 -53.24 12.43
C GLY A 326 -59.08 -52.38 11.17
N LEU A 327 -59.71 -51.20 11.18
CA LEU A 327 -59.75 -50.22 10.09
C LEU A 327 -58.36 -49.63 9.79
N PHE A 328 -57.99 -49.52 8.51
CA PHE A 328 -56.79 -48.79 8.08
C PHE A 328 -57.10 -47.29 7.93
N SER A 329 -56.42 -46.44 8.71
CA SER A 329 -56.46 -44.98 8.55
C SER A 329 -55.05 -44.39 8.63
N GLY A 330 -54.69 -43.59 7.62
CA GLY A 330 -53.41 -42.86 7.55
C GLY A 330 -52.95 -42.56 6.11
N PRO A 331 -52.28 -41.42 5.85
CA PRO A 331 -51.93 -40.98 4.51
C PRO A 331 -50.74 -41.78 3.96
N GLY A 332 -51.03 -42.84 3.19
CA GLY A 332 -50.03 -43.69 2.54
C GLY A 332 -49.73 -43.24 1.12
N THR A 333 -48.68 -42.44 0.94
CA THR A 333 -48.05 -42.13 -0.35
C THR A 333 -47.30 -43.37 -0.86
N GLY A 334 -47.97 -44.23 -1.60
CA GLY A 334 -47.34 -45.43 -2.15
C GLY A 334 -48.25 -46.33 -2.99
N LEU A 335 -49.44 -45.88 -3.35
CA LEU A 335 -50.35 -46.65 -4.21
C LEU A 335 -49.91 -46.51 -5.68
N THR A 336 -48.85 -47.21 -6.10
CA THR A 336 -48.49 -47.31 -7.52
C THR A 336 -49.25 -48.48 -8.16
N GLY A 337 -50.55 -48.26 -8.34
CA GLY A 337 -51.39 -49.02 -9.24
C GLY A 337 -52.20 -48.03 -10.07
N THR A 338 -52.40 -48.32 -11.35
CA THR A 338 -53.21 -47.51 -12.27
C THR A 338 -54.65 -47.44 -11.75
N ALA A 339 -54.94 -46.48 -10.87
CA ALA A 339 -56.29 -46.12 -10.50
C ALA A 339 -56.76 -45.06 -11.49
N ALA A 340 -57.33 -45.50 -12.60
CA ALA A 340 -58.13 -44.64 -13.46
C ALA A 340 -59.25 -44.01 -12.61
N GLY A 341 -59.12 -42.71 -12.27
CA GLY A 341 -60.22 -41.97 -11.63
C GLY A 341 -59.91 -40.95 -10.53
N LEU A 342 -58.65 -40.61 -10.22
CA LEU A 342 -58.37 -39.59 -9.18
C LEU A 342 -58.59 -38.16 -9.72
N THR A 343 -59.70 -37.52 -9.32
CA THR A 343 -60.03 -36.12 -9.60
C THR A 343 -59.41 -35.16 -8.58
N ALA A 344 -59.32 -33.87 -8.95
CA ALA A 344 -58.61 -32.79 -8.27
C ALA A 344 -58.92 -32.59 -6.76
N GLY A 345 -59.97 -33.21 -6.22
CA GLY A 345 -60.30 -33.16 -4.79
C GLY A 345 -59.44 -34.07 -3.91
N ALA A 346 -58.60 -34.94 -4.47
CA ALA A 346 -57.89 -35.98 -3.71
C ALA A 346 -56.52 -35.57 -3.12
N VAL A 347 -56.00 -34.36 -3.40
CA VAL A 347 -54.64 -33.97 -2.99
C VAL A 347 -54.66 -32.72 -2.12
N THR A 348 -54.61 -32.92 -0.81
CA THR A 348 -54.73 -31.83 0.17
C THR A 348 -53.44 -30.99 0.29
N ASN A 349 -52.26 -31.59 0.05
CA ASN A 349 -50.94 -30.99 0.36
C ASN A 349 -49.86 -31.19 -0.74
N GLY A 350 -50.19 -31.07 -2.02
CA GLY A 350 -49.18 -31.23 -3.10
C GLY A 350 -49.55 -30.60 -4.43
N VAL A 351 -48.54 -30.41 -5.28
CA VAL A 351 -48.60 -29.89 -6.66
C VAL A 351 -48.21 -31.06 -7.59
N TYR A 352 -48.89 -31.25 -8.72
CA TYR A 352 -48.51 -32.27 -9.71
C TYR A 352 -47.27 -31.81 -10.48
N THR A 353 -46.41 -32.75 -10.86
CA THR A 353 -45.13 -32.46 -11.55
C THR A 353 -45.27 -32.22 -13.05
N THR A 354 -46.49 -32.28 -13.61
CA THR A 354 -46.75 -32.06 -15.05
C THR A 354 -48.11 -31.39 -15.29
N GLY A 355 -48.18 -30.54 -16.31
CA GLY A 355 -49.39 -29.81 -16.72
C GLY A 355 -49.60 -28.47 -16.01
N ASN A 356 -50.51 -27.65 -16.53
CA ASN A 356 -50.86 -26.37 -15.91
C ASN A 356 -51.68 -26.63 -14.64
N GLN A 357 -51.27 -26.04 -13.51
CA GLN A 357 -52.03 -26.08 -12.25
C GLN A 357 -52.53 -24.68 -11.85
N SER A 358 -53.76 -24.62 -11.33
CA SER A 358 -54.29 -23.46 -10.62
C SER A 358 -54.29 -23.77 -9.13
N ILE A 359 -53.48 -23.05 -8.35
CA ILE A 359 -53.31 -23.26 -6.92
C ILE A 359 -54.12 -22.20 -6.18
N ALA A 360 -55.07 -22.62 -5.34
CA ALA A 360 -55.89 -21.73 -4.51
C ALA A 360 -55.54 -21.88 -3.01
N GLY A 361 -55.77 -20.81 -2.24
CA GLY A 361 -55.52 -20.76 -0.79
C GLY A 361 -54.07 -20.50 -0.39
N ASN A 362 -53.80 -20.47 0.92
CA ASN A 362 -52.44 -20.29 1.46
C ASN A 362 -51.70 -21.63 1.43
N LYS A 363 -50.56 -21.71 0.72
CA LYS A 363 -49.71 -22.92 0.64
C LYS A 363 -48.28 -22.58 1.05
N THR A 364 -47.70 -23.38 1.95
CA THR A 364 -46.33 -23.21 2.44
C THR A 364 -45.42 -24.25 1.78
N PHE A 365 -44.46 -23.80 0.98
CA PHE A 365 -43.43 -24.66 0.39
C PHE A 365 -42.16 -24.57 1.25
N THR A 366 -41.63 -25.71 1.69
CA THR A 366 -40.40 -25.77 2.51
C THR A 366 -39.32 -26.56 1.75
N GLY A 367 -38.14 -25.97 1.58
CA GLY A 367 -37.03 -26.54 0.80
C GLY A 367 -36.17 -25.46 0.12
N THR A 368 -34.90 -25.77 -0.15
CA THR A 368 -33.89 -24.80 -0.65
C THR A 368 -33.99 -24.47 -2.14
N THR A 369 -34.82 -25.17 -2.92
CA THR A 369 -35.04 -24.87 -4.34
C THR A 369 -36.46 -25.26 -4.74
N ILE A 370 -37.36 -24.28 -4.78
CA ILE A 370 -38.80 -24.49 -4.99
C ILE A 370 -39.21 -24.21 -6.45
N VAL A 371 -38.43 -23.44 -7.20
CA VAL A 371 -38.71 -23.10 -8.61
C VAL A 371 -37.41 -23.12 -9.42
N THR A 372 -37.37 -23.93 -10.48
CA THR A 372 -36.32 -23.90 -11.51
C THR A 372 -36.93 -23.44 -12.83
N GLY A 373 -37.14 -22.12 -12.96
CA GLY A 373 -37.78 -21.52 -14.14
C GLY A 373 -38.07 -20.02 -14.00
N SER A 374 -38.54 -19.40 -15.08
CA SER A 374 -38.88 -17.97 -15.12
C SER A 374 -40.21 -17.72 -14.40
N LEU A 375 -40.18 -16.91 -13.35
CA LEU A 375 -41.37 -16.50 -12.62
C LEU A 375 -41.97 -15.26 -13.31
N LEU A 376 -43.02 -15.44 -14.10
CA LEU A 376 -43.65 -14.36 -14.89
C LEU A 376 -45.02 -14.00 -14.33
N GLY A 377 -45.23 -12.71 -14.06
CA GLY A 377 -46.56 -12.22 -13.75
C GLY A 377 -46.62 -10.81 -13.18
N THR A 378 -47.80 -10.25 -13.32
CA THR A 378 -48.07 -8.83 -13.20
C THR A 378 -48.68 -8.56 -11.83
N GLY A 379 -47.86 -8.05 -10.92
CA GLY A 379 -48.35 -7.40 -9.70
C GLY A 379 -48.18 -8.21 -8.42
N SER A 380 -47.31 -7.69 -7.55
CA SER A 380 -47.38 -7.86 -6.10
C SER A 380 -47.05 -9.24 -5.50
N TRP A 381 -45.86 -9.78 -5.76
CA TRP A 381 -45.33 -10.93 -4.97
C TRP A 381 -43.94 -10.67 -4.37
N ALA A 382 -43.34 -9.52 -4.64
CA ALA A 382 -41.96 -9.26 -4.25
C ALA A 382 -41.77 -8.80 -2.80
N THR A 383 -42.82 -8.66 -1.97
CA THR A 383 -42.61 -8.22 -0.58
C THR A 383 -41.92 -9.29 0.28
N ASN A 384 -42.13 -10.59 -0.01
CA ASN A 384 -41.47 -11.69 0.71
C ASN A 384 -40.38 -12.43 -0.09
N ALA A 385 -40.26 -12.18 -1.40
CA ALA A 385 -39.13 -12.71 -2.17
C ALA A 385 -37.83 -11.93 -1.90
N VAL A 386 -37.93 -10.66 -1.48
CA VAL A 386 -36.77 -9.81 -1.17
C VAL A 386 -36.04 -10.29 0.10
N THR A 387 -36.73 -10.94 1.04
CA THR A 387 -36.10 -11.50 2.25
C THR A 387 -35.32 -12.80 1.98
N ALA A 388 -35.52 -13.45 0.82
CA ALA A 388 -34.88 -14.72 0.48
C ALA A 388 -33.53 -14.58 -0.25
N LEU A 389 -33.15 -13.38 -0.68
CA LEU A 389 -31.81 -13.12 -1.22
C LEU A 389 -30.95 -12.41 -0.16
N ASN A 390 -30.30 -13.20 0.69
CA ASN A 390 -29.18 -12.75 1.51
C ASN A 390 -27.91 -12.49 0.64
N GLY A 391 -28.07 -11.81 -0.50
CA GLY A 391 -27.02 -11.61 -1.50
C GLY A 391 -27.36 -10.51 -2.50
N ASN A 392 -26.31 -9.99 -3.16
CA ASN A 392 -26.42 -8.90 -4.13
C ASN A 392 -27.44 -9.22 -5.24
N VAL A 393 -28.46 -8.39 -5.39
CA VAL A 393 -29.40 -8.46 -6.51
C VAL A 393 -28.80 -7.72 -7.70
N THR A 394 -28.61 -8.41 -8.83
CA THR A 394 -28.16 -7.79 -10.07
C THR A 394 -29.38 -7.33 -10.86
N HIS A 395 -29.52 -6.02 -11.06
CA HIS A 395 -30.57 -5.45 -11.91
C HIS A 395 -29.98 -5.14 -13.29
N THR A 396 -30.65 -5.59 -14.36
CA THR A 396 -30.35 -5.19 -15.74
C THR A 396 -31.46 -4.26 -16.21
N GLY A 397 -31.28 -2.94 -16.04
CA GLY A 397 -32.25 -1.91 -16.41
C GLY A 397 -32.42 -0.82 -15.35
N GLU A 398 -33.30 0.15 -15.60
CA GLU A 398 -33.66 1.17 -14.62
C GLU A 398 -34.48 0.58 -13.47
N VAL A 399 -34.13 0.94 -12.24
CA VAL A 399 -34.93 0.59 -11.06
C VAL A 399 -35.96 1.70 -10.85
N THR A 400 -37.13 1.57 -11.46
CA THR A 400 -38.23 2.54 -11.34
C THR A 400 -39.26 2.09 -10.30
N GLY A 401 -39.59 2.96 -9.33
CA GLY A 401 -40.67 2.76 -8.37
C GLY A 401 -41.67 3.92 -8.42
N ALA A 402 -42.91 3.69 -7.95
CA ALA A 402 -43.94 4.74 -7.83
C ALA A 402 -43.62 5.78 -6.74
N THR A 403 -42.65 5.50 -5.89
CA THR A 403 -42.11 6.37 -4.83
C THR A 403 -40.58 6.38 -4.91
N ALA A 404 -39.94 7.35 -4.25
CA ALA A 404 -38.48 7.43 -4.19
C ALA A 404 -37.89 6.15 -3.59
N LEU A 405 -36.96 5.52 -4.32
CA LEU A 405 -36.23 4.35 -3.85
C LEU A 405 -35.32 4.76 -2.69
N THR A 406 -35.56 4.22 -1.49
CA THR A 406 -34.74 4.54 -0.31
C THR A 406 -33.52 3.64 -0.25
N ILE A 407 -32.34 4.24 -0.32
CA ILE A 407 -31.08 3.59 0.02
C ILE A 407 -30.81 3.91 1.50
N ALA A 408 -30.37 2.93 2.29
CA ALA A 408 -30.02 3.19 3.69
C ALA A 408 -28.86 4.20 3.78
N ASN A 409 -28.81 4.98 4.86
CA ASN A 409 -27.72 5.92 5.11
C ASN A 409 -26.37 5.20 5.04
N ASP A 410 -25.38 5.83 4.40
CA ASP A 410 -24.01 5.32 4.22
C ASP A 410 -23.90 3.97 3.47
N ALA A 411 -24.97 3.48 2.85
CA ALA A 411 -24.95 2.18 2.19
C ALA A 411 -24.15 2.16 0.87
N VAL A 412 -23.96 3.31 0.22
CA VAL A 412 -23.09 3.48 -0.96
C VAL A 412 -21.77 4.09 -0.51
N THR A 413 -20.75 3.25 -0.30
CA THR A 413 -19.38 3.70 -0.05
C THR A 413 -18.63 3.88 -1.36
N THR A 414 -17.52 4.61 -1.34
CA THR A 414 -16.67 4.83 -2.54
C THR A 414 -16.22 3.53 -3.19
N VAL A 415 -15.93 2.49 -2.42
CA VAL A 415 -15.55 1.15 -2.91
C VAL A 415 -16.67 0.47 -3.70
N LYS A 416 -17.93 0.77 -3.38
CA LYS A 416 -19.11 0.21 -4.08
C LYS A 416 -19.41 0.93 -5.40
N ILE A 417 -18.74 2.06 -5.66
CA ILE A 417 -18.81 2.77 -6.94
C ILE A 417 -17.63 2.30 -7.78
N LEU A 418 -17.90 1.51 -8.81
CA LEU A 418 -16.86 1.10 -9.74
C LEU A 418 -16.25 2.36 -10.42
N ASN A 419 -14.92 2.47 -10.40
CA ASN A 419 -14.20 3.61 -10.98
C ASN A 419 -14.64 3.86 -12.43
N ALA A 420 -14.74 5.13 -12.82
CA ALA A 420 -15.23 5.61 -14.13
C ALA A 420 -16.73 5.37 -14.45
N ASN A 421 -17.49 4.63 -13.63
CA ASN A 421 -18.93 4.47 -13.86
C ASN A 421 -19.75 5.69 -13.45
N VAL A 422 -19.25 6.56 -12.59
CA VAL A 422 -19.84 7.87 -12.30
C VAL A 422 -18.95 8.93 -12.93
N THR A 423 -19.24 9.28 -14.17
CA THR A 423 -18.58 10.38 -14.90
C THR A 423 -19.19 11.72 -14.50
N ASN A 424 -18.49 12.84 -14.72
CA ASN A 424 -19.06 14.18 -14.53
C ASN A 424 -20.42 14.36 -15.24
N ALA A 425 -20.62 13.77 -16.42
CA ALA A 425 -21.91 13.82 -17.13
C ALA A 425 -23.09 13.15 -16.38
N LYS A 426 -22.81 12.30 -15.40
CA LYS A 426 -23.80 11.60 -14.56
C LYS A 426 -24.11 12.35 -13.27
N LEU A 427 -23.39 13.44 -12.98
CA LEU A 427 -23.63 14.30 -11.83
C LEU A 427 -24.45 15.51 -12.27
N ALA A 428 -25.53 15.82 -11.54
CA ALA A 428 -26.34 17.00 -11.81
C ALA A 428 -25.51 18.30 -11.69
N ASN A 429 -24.57 18.34 -10.74
CA ASN A 429 -23.67 19.46 -10.49
C ASN A 429 -22.22 19.05 -10.76
N SER A 430 -21.82 19.02 -12.02
CA SER A 430 -20.54 18.48 -12.46
C SER A 430 -19.44 19.51 -12.70
N VAL A 431 -19.73 20.78 -12.40
CA VAL A 431 -18.90 21.95 -12.69
C VAL A 431 -18.94 22.92 -11.51
N VAL A 432 -17.82 23.57 -11.23
CA VAL A 432 -17.70 24.76 -10.38
C VAL A 432 -17.42 25.96 -11.28
N THR A 433 -18.18 27.03 -11.14
CA THR A 433 -17.93 28.28 -11.88
C THR A 433 -17.14 29.25 -11.01
N VAL A 434 -16.00 29.75 -11.51
CA VAL A 434 -15.16 30.76 -10.87
C VAL A 434 -15.04 31.94 -11.81
N GLY A 435 -15.52 33.12 -11.40
CA GLY A 435 -15.69 34.26 -12.31
C GLY A 435 -16.65 33.88 -13.43
N THR A 436 -16.17 33.93 -14.68
CA THR A 436 -16.91 33.44 -15.87
C THR A 436 -16.40 32.10 -16.40
N THR A 437 -15.44 31.46 -15.73
CA THR A 437 -14.87 30.17 -16.14
C THR A 437 -15.57 29.00 -15.48
N SER A 438 -16.06 28.05 -16.28
CA SER A 438 -16.61 26.77 -15.82
C SER A 438 -15.52 25.72 -15.71
N ILE A 439 -15.29 25.19 -14.50
CA ILE A 439 -14.27 24.18 -14.20
C ILE A 439 -14.97 22.86 -13.87
N SER A 440 -14.70 21.81 -14.65
CA SER A 440 -15.22 20.47 -14.34
C SER A 440 -14.68 19.95 -13.00
N LEU A 441 -15.49 19.22 -12.23
CA LEU A 441 -15.01 18.61 -10.98
C LEU A 441 -13.82 17.66 -11.26
N GLY A 442 -12.70 17.89 -10.58
CA GLY A 442 -11.44 17.18 -10.78
C GLY A 442 -10.61 17.64 -12.01
N GLY A 443 -11.09 18.64 -12.76
CA GLY A 443 -10.34 19.29 -13.83
C GLY A 443 -9.46 20.44 -13.32
N ALA A 444 -8.57 20.94 -14.19
CA ALA A 444 -7.74 22.12 -13.93
C ALA A 444 -7.84 23.07 -15.12
N GLU A 445 -7.87 24.38 -14.85
CA GLU A 445 -7.86 25.43 -15.87
C GLU A 445 -6.60 26.27 -15.74
N THR A 446 -5.99 26.61 -16.87
CA THR A 446 -4.79 27.46 -16.91
C THR A 446 -5.12 28.95 -16.95
N THR A 447 -6.40 29.30 -17.12
CA THR A 447 -6.86 30.69 -17.22
C THR A 447 -8.25 30.84 -16.63
N ILE A 448 -8.41 31.76 -15.68
CA ILE A 448 -9.69 32.09 -15.05
C ILE A 448 -10.09 33.49 -15.50
N GLY A 449 -11.25 33.61 -16.14
CA GLY A 449 -11.78 34.85 -16.68
C GLY A 449 -12.84 35.49 -15.78
N GLY A 450 -13.12 36.77 -16.02
CA GLY A 450 -14.27 37.47 -15.42
C GLY A 450 -14.21 37.67 -13.91
N LEU A 451 -13.02 37.78 -13.33
CA LEU A 451 -12.84 38.18 -11.95
C LEU A 451 -12.82 39.71 -11.85
N ASP A 452 -13.76 40.29 -11.12
CA ASP A 452 -13.82 41.74 -10.90
C ASP A 452 -12.68 42.23 -9.98
N ALA A 453 -12.27 41.41 -9.01
CA ALA A 453 -11.15 41.67 -8.12
C ALA A 453 -10.51 40.36 -7.63
N VAL A 454 -9.19 40.40 -7.44
CA VAL A 454 -8.41 39.31 -6.82
C VAL A 454 -7.63 39.88 -5.64
N THR A 455 -8.05 39.53 -4.42
CA THR A 455 -7.29 39.86 -3.20
C THR A 455 -6.35 38.72 -2.88
N SER A 456 -5.03 38.97 -2.88
CA SER A 456 -4.01 38.00 -2.48
C SER A 456 -3.02 38.62 -1.50
N ASN A 457 -2.57 37.85 -0.50
CA ASN A 457 -1.48 38.26 0.39
C ASN A 457 -0.13 38.37 -0.35
N ALA A 458 0.07 37.52 -1.36
CA ALA A 458 1.24 37.55 -2.24
C ALA A 458 0.93 36.80 -3.55
N PHE A 459 1.38 37.35 -4.68
CA PHE A 459 1.44 36.59 -5.93
C PHE A 459 2.79 35.87 -5.99
N VAL A 460 2.78 34.54 -6.14
CA VAL A 460 4.00 33.73 -6.37
C VAL A 460 4.14 33.50 -7.87
N GLY A 461 5.21 34.02 -8.46
CA GLY A 461 5.44 34.00 -9.92
C GLY A 461 5.23 35.36 -10.58
N ALA A 462 5.39 35.41 -11.90
CA ALA A 462 5.21 36.63 -12.68
C ALA A 462 3.72 36.93 -12.89
N LEU A 463 3.33 38.20 -12.75
CA LEU A 463 2.04 38.67 -13.24
C LEU A 463 2.16 38.92 -14.75
N THR A 464 1.60 38.03 -15.56
CA THR A 464 1.60 38.15 -17.03
C THR A 464 0.30 38.81 -17.50
N GLY A 465 0.39 39.91 -18.23
CA GLY A 465 -0.75 40.66 -18.77
C GLY A 465 -0.71 42.15 -18.44
N ASN A 466 -1.72 42.90 -18.89
CA ASN A 466 -1.84 44.33 -18.60
C ASN A 466 -2.48 44.54 -17.22
N VAL A 467 -1.84 45.34 -16.37
CA VAL A 467 -2.46 45.85 -15.14
C VAL A 467 -3.15 47.17 -15.46
N THR A 468 -4.45 47.13 -15.73
CA THR A 468 -5.30 48.31 -15.90
C THR A 468 -5.74 48.81 -14.52
N GLY A 469 -4.83 49.42 -13.76
CA GLY A 469 -5.08 49.91 -12.42
C GLY A 469 -3.82 50.43 -11.73
N ASN A 470 -3.97 51.00 -10.52
CA ASN A 470 -2.83 51.48 -9.74
C ASN A 470 -2.07 50.29 -9.13
N VAL A 471 -0.76 50.24 -9.33
CA VAL A 471 0.12 49.34 -8.58
C VAL A 471 0.58 50.06 -7.31
N THR A 472 0.08 49.62 -6.16
CA THR A 472 0.55 50.09 -4.84
C THR A 472 1.52 49.07 -4.24
N GLY A 473 2.68 49.51 -3.72
CA GLY A 473 3.71 48.62 -3.16
C GLY A 473 5.06 48.70 -3.88
N ASN A 474 5.97 47.77 -3.56
CA ASN A 474 7.33 47.75 -4.11
C ASN A 474 7.39 46.94 -5.41
N VAL A 475 7.60 47.61 -6.55
CA VAL A 475 7.83 46.93 -7.83
C VAL A 475 9.31 46.57 -7.93
N THR A 476 9.65 45.33 -7.56
CA THR A 476 11.02 44.81 -7.65
C THR A 476 11.24 44.19 -9.04
N GLY A 477 11.72 45.00 -9.99
CA GLY A 477 11.98 44.55 -11.37
C GLY A 477 12.31 45.69 -12.34
N THR A 478 12.72 45.35 -13.57
CA THR A 478 12.97 46.31 -14.64
C THR A 478 11.68 46.70 -15.36
N ALA A 479 11.21 47.93 -15.15
CA ALA A 479 10.15 48.54 -15.96
C ALA A 479 10.75 49.10 -17.25
N THR A 480 10.75 48.31 -18.34
CA THR A 480 11.39 48.67 -19.62
C THR A 480 10.62 49.72 -20.43
N THR A 481 9.37 50.02 -20.09
CA THR A 481 8.50 50.96 -20.84
C THR A 481 7.75 51.93 -19.93
N ALA A 482 8.37 52.40 -18.84
CA ALA A 482 7.77 53.44 -18.01
C ALA A 482 7.75 54.78 -18.79
N SER A 483 6.65 55.06 -19.49
CA SER A 483 6.52 56.23 -20.36
C SER A 483 6.42 57.57 -19.61
N TYR A 484 6.13 57.56 -18.31
CA TYR A 484 5.95 58.78 -17.50
C TYR A 484 6.49 58.59 -16.08
N ALA A 485 7.65 59.17 -15.78
CA ALA A 485 8.09 59.40 -14.41
C ALA A 485 7.58 60.77 -13.95
N ASN A 486 6.30 60.86 -13.60
CA ASN A 486 5.73 62.10 -13.08
C ASN A 486 6.04 62.20 -11.58
N ALA A 487 6.53 63.36 -11.13
CA ALA A 487 6.87 63.62 -9.72
C ALA A 487 7.98 62.74 -9.11
N LEU A 488 9.16 62.73 -9.74
CA LEU A 488 10.39 62.29 -9.07
C LEU A 488 10.54 63.02 -7.71
N ASN A 489 10.79 62.27 -6.64
CA ASN A 489 10.88 62.81 -5.29
C ASN A 489 12.06 63.78 -5.20
N ALA A 490 11.79 65.04 -4.85
CA ALA A 490 12.79 66.10 -4.75
C ALA A 490 13.90 65.82 -3.71
N ALA A 491 13.68 64.91 -2.77
CA ALA A 491 14.68 64.50 -1.78
C ALA A 491 15.73 63.51 -2.34
N ASN A 492 15.49 62.93 -3.51
CA ASN A 492 16.34 61.90 -4.08
C ASN A 492 17.29 62.45 -5.14
N THR A 493 18.47 61.83 -5.24
CA THR A 493 19.41 62.05 -6.35
C THR A 493 19.11 61.08 -7.48
N TYR A 494 18.92 61.59 -8.69
CA TYR A 494 18.67 60.78 -9.89
C TYR A 494 19.85 60.88 -10.84
N THR A 495 20.40 59.73 -11.24
CA THR A 495 21.42 59.66 -12.29
C THR A 495 20.73 59.36 -13.61
N VAL A 496 20.78 60.31 -14.56
CA VAL A 496 20.31 60.09 -15.93
C VAL A 496 21.53 60.00 -16.84
N THR A 497 21.76 58.83 -17.43
CA THR A 497 22.77 58.65 -18.48
C THR A 497 22.10 58.76 -19.85
N ASN A 498 22.77 59.38 -20.82
CA ASN A 498 22.30 59.51 -22.20
C ASN A 498 20.95 60.25 -22.37
N LEU A 499 20.72 61.32 -21.60
CA LEU A 499 19.54 62.17 -21.78
C LEU A 499 19.52 62.75 -23.19
N THR A 500 18.56 62.31 -24.00
CA THR A 500 18.26 62.90 -25.30
C THR A 500 17.10 63.87 -25.13
N VAL A 501 17.37 65.17 -25.23
CA VAL A 501 16.31 66.19 -25.19
C VAL A 501 15.90 66.51 -26.62
N ASN A 502 14.72 66.04 -27.02
CA ASN A 502 14.19 66.25 -28.38
C ASN A 502 13.49 67.62 -28.56
N THR A 503 13.50 68.46 -27.52
CA THR A 503 12.87 69.79 -27.49
C THR A 503 13.75 70.79 -26.71
N THR A 504 13.29 72.02 -26.52
CA THR A 504 14.05 73.06 -25.81
C THR A 504 14.26 72.72 -24.33
N ALA A 505 15.52 72.59 -23.90
CA ALA A 505 15.89 72.54 -22.49
C ALA A 505 16.09 73.95 -21.93
N GLN A 506 15.58 74.22 -20.72
CA GLN A 506 15.88 75.44 -19.97
C GLN A 506 16.57 75.07 -18.66
N LEU A 507 17.78 75.60 -18.46
CA LEU A 507 18.44 75.57 -17.15
C LEU A 507 17.87 76.70 -16.30
N LYS A 508 17.25 76.38 -15.16
CA LYS A 508 16.70 77.40 -14.25
C LYS A 508 17.76 78.15 -13.44
N GLY A 509 18.97 77.61 -13.34
CA GLY A 509 20.10 78.24 -12.67
C GLY A 509 21.32 77.34 -12.67
N VAL A 510 22.50 77.95 -12.60
CA VAL A 510 23.79 77.28 -12.43
C VAL A 510 24.42 77.84 -11.16
N LYS A 511 24.96 76.96 -10.31
CA LYS A 511 25.78 77.34 -9.15
C LYS A 511 27.15 76.68 -9.34
N GLU A 512 28.18 77.49 -9.49
CA GLU A 512 29.56 77.03 -9.65
C GLU A 512 30.34 77.24 -8.35
N THR A 513 31.38 76.43 -8.13
CA THR A 513 32.35 76.61 -7.03
C THR A 513 33.63 77.18 -7.62
N TYR A 514 34.30 78.09 -6.92
CA TYR A 514 35.61 78.58 -7.38
C TYR A 514 36.71 77.55 -7.10
N VAL A 515 37.74 77.58 -7.94
CA VAL A 515 38.97 76.81 -7.78
C VAL A 515 40.08 77.75 -7.33
N ASP A 516 40.70 77.47 -6.18
CA ASP A 516 41.86 78.22 -5.73
C ASP A 516 43.08 77.93 -6.61
N VAL A 517 43.75 78.99 -7.06
CA VAL A 517 45.00 78.92 -7.82
C VAL A 517 46.09 79.69 -7.08
N ASN A 518 47.29 79.12 -7.07
CA ASN A 518 48.47 79.73 -6.48
C ASN A 518 49.46 80.13 -7.57
N HIS A 519 50.33 81.09 -7.26
CA HIS A 519 51.47 81.40 -8.11
C HIS A 519 52.70 80.58 -7.67
N VAL A 520 53.47 80.11 -8.64
CA VAL A 520 54.81 79.52 -8.41
C VAL A 520 55.83 80.49 -8.96
N GLY A 521 56.58 81.14 -8.08
CA GLY A 521 57.32 82.35 -8.45
C GLY A 521 56.35 83.43 -8.93
N ASN A 522 56.56 83.99 -10.11
CA ASN A 522 55.72 85.05 -10.67
C ASN A 522 54.75 84.52 -11.76
N VAL A 523 54.45 83.22 -11.79
CA VAL A 523 53.58 82.60 -12.82
C VAL A 523 52.40 81.90 -12.18
N VAL A 524 51.20 82.05 -12.76
CA VAL A 524 49.97 81.35 -12.35
C VAL A 524 49.55 80.36 -13.44
N THR A 525 49.08 79.17 -13.08
CA THR A 525 48.51 78.22 -14.05
C THR A 525 47.00 78.16 -13.89
N ILE A 526 46.28 78.28 -15.00
CA ILE A 526 44.82 78.11 -15.08
C ILE A 526 44.55 76.80 -15.84
N ASP A 527 43.88 75.86 -15.20
CA ASP A 527 43.47 74.58 -15.81
C ASP A 527 41.97 74.57 -16.06
N LEU A 528 41.58 74.64 -17.35
CA LEU A 528 40.17 74.71 -17.75
C LEU A 528 39.39 73.41 -17.52
N ASN A 529 40.05 72.29 -17.21
CA ASN A 529 39.37 71.07 -16.73
C ASN A 529 39.03 71.14 -15.24
N ALA A 530 39.71 72.00 -14.47
CA ALA A 530 39.51 72.10 -13.03
C ALA A 530 38.30 72.97 -12.66
N GLY A 531 37.98 73.98 -13.48
CA GLY A 531 36.81 74.84 -13.26
C GLY A 531 36.69 76.00 -14.24
N THR A 532 35.65 76.81 -14.06
CA THR A 532 35.34 78.03 -14.85
C THR A 532 35.50 79.32 -14.05
N VAL A 533 35.60 79.22 -12.72
CA VAL A 533 35.84 80.35 -11.81
C VAL A 533 37.08 80.04 -10.97
N PHE A 534 38.07 80.91 -11.02
CA PHE A 534 39.35 80.75 -10.32
C PHE A 534 39.57 81.88 -9.33
N ARG A 535 40.11 81.56 -8.16
CA ARG A 535 40.49 82.54 -7.13
C ARG A 535 41.99 82.53 -6.92
N LEU A 536 42.63 83.68 -7.14
CA LEU A 536 44.06 83.87 -7.00
C LEU A 536 44.35 84.73 -5.77
N ASN A 537 44.91 84.13 -4.73
CA ASN A 537 45.56 84.88 -3.66
C ASN A 537 47.04 85.05 -4.01
N TYR A 538 47.56 86.28 -3.96
CA TYR A 538 48.94 86.54 -4.38
C TYR A 538 49.66 87.52 -3.46
N ASN A 539 50.96 87.31 -3.28
CA ASN A 539 51.82 88.09 -2.37
C ASN A 539 53.11 88.60 -3.03
N ALA A 540 53.20 88.54 -4.36
CA ALA A 540 54.32 88.99 -5.17
C ALA A 540 53.81 89.45 -6.56
N PRO A 541 54.62 90.15 -7.38
CA PRO A 541 54.23 90.48 -8.75
C PRO A 541 53.94 89.23 -9.59
N ILE A 542 52.88 89.26 -10.39
CA ILE A 542 52.57 88.20 -11.35
C ILE A 542 53.00 88.66 -12.75
N ASN A 543 53.85 87.89 -13.41
CA ASN A 543 54.42 88.21 -14.71
C ASN A 543 53.67 87.56 -15.88
N SER A 544 53.12 86.36 -15.68
CA SER A 544 52.38 85.64 -16.71
C SER A 544 51.43 84.59 -16.16
N PHE A 545 50.54 84.13 -17.03
CA PHE A 545 49.60 83.04 -16.81
C PHE A 545 49.83 81.94 -17.85
N THR A 546 49.88 80.70 -17.43
CA THR A 546 49.86 79.54 -18.33
C THR A 546 48.45 78.99 -18.37
N ILE A 547 47.83 78.94 -19.55
CA ILE A 547 46.50 78.35 -19.72
C ILE A 547 46.65 76.91 -20.21
N SER A 548 46.07 75.96 -19.48
CA SER A 548 46.16 74.52 -19.75
C SER A 548 44.78 73.92 -20.04
N ASN A 549 44.77 72.80 -20.77
CA ASN A 549 43.56 72.09 -21.19
C ASN A 549 42.57 72.92 -22.02
N LEU A 550 43.09 73.86 -22.82
CA LEU A 550 42.30 74.63 -23.78
C LEU A 550 41.83 73.77 -24.95
N THR A 551 40.52 73.78 -25.23
CA THR A 551 39.96 73.14 -26.44
C THR A 551 39.84 74.14 -27.58
N THR A 552 40.76 74.10 -28.53
CA THR A 552 40.88 75.12 -29.60
C THR A 552 39.70 75.16 -30.59
N SER A 553 38.87 74.11 -30.63
CA SER A 553 37.69 74.02 -31.50
C SER A 553 36.40 74.59 -30.88
N LYS A 554 36.46 75.15 -29.67
CA LYS A 554 35.29 75.69 -28.94
C LYS A 554 35.58 77.05 -28.33
N VAL A 555 34.52 77.81 -28.07
CA VAL A 555 34.62 79.01 -27.22
C VAL A 555 34.88 78.54 -25.79
N ASN A 556 35.93 79.06 -25.17
CA ASN A 556 36.24 78.78 -23.76
C ASN A 556 36.12 80.10 -22.99
N SER A 557 35.75 80.02 -21.71
CA SER A 557 35.75 81.19 -20.84
C SER A 557 36.09 80.81 -19.41
N PHE A 558 36.67 81.75 -18.68
CA PHE A 558 36.81 81.64 -17.24
C PHE A 558 36.76 83.03 -16.59
N THR A 559 36.47 83.04 -15.29
CA THR A 559 36.57 84.23 -14.44
C THR A 559 37.72 84.05 -13.46
N LEU A 560 38.53 85.09 -13.30
CA LEU A 560 39.59 85.18 -12.30
C LEU A 560 39.19 86.22 -11.25
N ILE A 561 39.17 85.81 -9.99
CA ILE A 561 39.03 86.69 -8.84
C ILE A 561 40.40 86.81 -8.20
N SER A 562 41.05 87.97 -8.32
CA SER A 562 42.37 88.19 -7.73
C SER A 562 42.27 88.96 -6.42
N ILE A 563 43.01 88.49 -5.41
CA ILE A 563 43.02 89.04 -4.06
C ILE A 563 44.50 89.27 -3.66
N PRO A 564 45.00 90.52 -3.75
CA PRO A 564 46.31 90.86 -3.19
C PRO A 564 46.34 90.61 -1.68
N THR A 565 47.48 90.13 -1.20
CA THR A 565 47.82 90.06 0.23
C THR A 565 49.02 90.99 0.51
N THR A 566 49.41 91.12 1.78
CA THR A 566 50.52 92.01 2.16
C THR A 566 51.80 91.67 1.39
N GLY A 567 52.34 92.64 0.64
CA GLY A 567 53.52 92.46 -0.22
C GLY A 567 53.23 92.19 -1.70
N ALA A 568 51.96 92.11 -2.10
CA ALA A 568 51.55 91.97 -3.50
C ALA A 568 52.08 93.11 -4.39
N GLY A 569 52.50 92.76 -5.61
CA GLY A 569 52.86 93.70 -6.68
C GLY A 569 51.79 93.75 -7.78
N GLY A 570 52.09 94.38 -8.91
CA GLY A 570 51.16 94.40 -10.05
C GLY A 570 50.96 93.02 -10.69
N ILE A 571 49.81 92.83 -11.34
CA ILE A 571 49.57 91.70 -12.24
C ILE A 571 49.83 92.16 -13.67
N ASN A 572 50.77 91.51 -14.35
CA ASN A 572 50.95 91.58 -15.78
C ASN A 572 50.16 90.44 -16.44
N PHE A 573 49.08 90.82 -17.13
CA PHE A 573 48.24 89.88 -17.86
C PHE A 573 48.87 89.46 -19.18
N THR A 574 49.84 88.55 -19.10
CA THR A 574 50.47 87.89 -20.26
C THR A 574 50.13 86.41 -20.25
N PHE A 575 49.51 85.87 -21.30
CA PHE A 575 49.19 84.44 -21.40
C PHE A 575 50.28 83.72 -22.20
N THR A 576 50.95 82.74 -21.60
CA THR A 576 52.01 81.97 -22.25
C THR A 576 51.44 81.27 -23.49
N SER A 577 52.06 81.48 -24.66
CA SER A 577 51.66 80.90 -25.95
C SER A 577 50.36 81.41 -26.58
N TYR A 578 49.70 82.43 -26.00
CA TYR A 578 48.46 82.99 -26.55
C TYR A 578 48.43 84.52 -26.54
N THR A 579 47.78 85.10 -27.54
CA THR A 579 47.53 86.54 -27.57
C THR A 579 46.33 86.89 -26.69
N LEU A 580 46.54 87.73 -25.67
CA LEU A 580 45.48 88.36 -24.88
C LEU A 580 45.28 89.80 -25.34
N VAL A 581 44.02 90.16 -25.62
CA VAL A 581 43.62 91.50 -26.06
C VAL A 581 42.69 92.11 -25.01
N TRP A 582 42.93 93.38 -24.69
CA TRP A 582 42.07 94.18 -23.81
C TRP A 582 41.31 95.22 -24.62
N ALA A 583 40.15 95.65 -24.11
CA ALA A 583 39.37 96.72 -24.71
C ALA A 583 40.23 98.00 -24.90
N GLY A 584 40.21 98.57 -26.10
CA GLY A 584 41.02 99.75 -26.42
C GLY A 584 42.54 99.55 -26.37
N ASN A 585 43.04 98.30 -26.36
CA ASN A 585 44.44 97.93 -26.16
C ASN A 585 45.06 98.44 -24.83
N SER A 586 44.22 98.75 -23.84
CA SER A 586 44.66 99.22 -22.53
C SER A 586 44.60 98.09 -21.51
N VAL A 587 45.74 97.66 -21.00
CA VAL A 587 45.83 96.61 -19.96
C VAL A 587 45.37 97.22 -18.63
N PRO A 588 44.44 96.58 -17.88
CA PRO A 588 43.97 97.11 -16.61
C PRO A 588 45.04 96.99 -15.52
N TYR A 589 44.98 97.90 -14.56
CA TYR A 589 45.81 97.87 -13.36
C TYR A 589 45.11 97.08 -12.25
N ALA A 590 45.66 95.94 -11.85
CA ALA A 590 45.14 95.17 -10.72
C ALA A 590 45.39 95.91 -9.40
N THR A 591 44.40 95.85 -8.51
CA THR A 591 44.46 96.43 -7.17
C THR A 591 45.53 95.73 -6.35
N GLN A 592 46.33 96.51 -5.63
CA GLN A 592 47.40 96.00 -4.73
C GLN A 592 47.06 96.20 -3.24
N THR A 593 45.90 96.81 -2.94
CA THR A 593 45.41 96.98 -1.57
C THR A 593 45.03 95.63 -0.98
N SER A 594 45.77 95.20 0.05
CA SER A 594 45.56 93.90 0.70
C SER A 594 44.09 93.65 1.08
N GLY A 595 43.57 92.48 0.71
CA GLY A 595 42.22 92.02 1.05
C GLY A 595 41.09 92.59 0.19
N LYS A 596 41.41 93.48 -0.77
CA LYS A 596 40.48 93.89 -1.83
C LYS A 596 40.46 92.83 -2.92
N PHE A 597 39.37 92.77 -3.69
CA PHE A 597 39.30 91.84 -4.81
C PHE A 597 38.97 92.53 -6.13
N ASP A 598 39.55 92.00 -7.18
CA ASP A 598 39.27 92.37 -8.56
C ASP A 598 38.66 91.16 -9.27
N VAL A 599 37.78 91.43 -10.23
CA VAL A 599 37.14 90.40 -11.06
C VAL A 599 37.52 90.65 -12.51
N PHE A 600 38.10 89.64 -13.13
CA PHE A 600 38.42 89.62 -14.55
C PHE A 600 37.73 88.45 -15.22
N SER A 601 37.19 88.67 -16.41
CA SER A 601 36.62 87.60 -17.23
C SER A 601 37.42 87.48 -18.51
N PHE A 602 37.64 86.24 -18.94
CA PHE A 602 38.41 85.94 -20.12
C PHE A 602 37.60 85.05 -21.05
N ILE A 603 37.56 85.40 -22.33
CA ILE A 603 36.86 84.64 -23.37
C ILE A 603 37.85 84.31 -24.48
N TYR A 604 37.90 83.05 -24.90
CA TYR A 604 38.68 82.58 -26.03
C TYR A 604 37.75 82.30 -27.21
N ASP A 605 38.04 82.90 -28.37
CA ASP A 605 37.23 82.74 -29.58
C ASP A 605 37.65 81.57 -30.49
N GLY A 606 38.68 80.81 -30.10
CA GLY A 606 39.32 79.81 -30.96
C GLY A 606 40.68 80.26 -31.51
N SER A 607 41.05 81.54 -31.35
CA SER A 607 42.33 82.10 -31.82
C SER A 607 42.99 83.00 -30.79
N ARG A 608 42.25 83.90 -30.14
CA ARG A 608 42.75 84.90 -29.19
C ARG A 608 41.92 84.92 -27.91
N TRP A 609 42.53 85.39 -26.83
CA TRP A 609 41.82 85.70 -25.58
C TRP A 609 41.41 87.16 -25.54
N TYR A 610 40.20 87.42 -25.05
CA TYR A 610 39.68 88.75 -24.76
C TYR A 610 39.51 88.88 -23.25
N GLY A 611 40.18 89.86 -22.66
CA GLY A 611 40.07 90.21 -21.25
C GLY A 611 39.01 91.29 -21.02
N PHE A 612 38.21 91.10 -19.99
CA PHE A 612 37.20 92.04 -19.54
C PHE A 612 37.38 92.28 -18.04
N VAL A 613 37.20 93.53 -17.63
CA VAL A 613 37.19 93.90 -16.21
C VAL A 613 35.76 93.82 -15.72
N GLY A 614 35.46 92.86 -14.85
CA GLY A 614 34.19 92.76 -14.15
C GLY A 614 34.07 93.80 -13.02
N GLY A 615 35.20 94.17 -12.44
CA GLY A 615 35.39 95.38 -11.65
C GLY A 615 36.62 95.29 -10.74
N LEU A 616 37.02 96.42 -10.18
CA LEU A 616 38.29 96.56 -9.44
C LEU A 616 38.04 97.12 -8.03
N ASN A 617 38.88 96.71 -7.08
CA ASN A 617 38.99 97.27 -5.74
C ASN A 617 37.71 97.18 -4.88
N TYR A 618 36.97 96.08 -4.97
CA TYR A 618 35.79 95.83 -4.12
C TYR A 618 36.18 95.50 -2.68
#